data_AF-A0A0G4G197-F1
#
_entry.id   AF-A0A0G4G197-F1
#
_cell.length_a   1.000
_cell.length_b   1.000
_cell.length_c   1.000
_cell.angle_alpha   90.00
_cell.angle_beta   90.00
_cell.angle_gamma   90.00
#
_symmetry.space_group_name_H-M   'P 1'
#
loop_
_entity.id
_entity.type
_entity.pdbx_description
1 polymer ?
#
loop_
_entity_poly.entity_id
_entity_poly.type
_entity_poly.pdbx_seq_one_letter_code
_entity_poly.pdbx_strand_id
1 'polypeptide(L)'
;MDSDSLTEHAILSHFQVPTATLCESIQPLQQEITATRESINQLKQKHGIAEGSAASSVDVLLLNVGGSEMSVKRKHMTEGEGVEGTLLAVLFSGKLDNRFIKDDKQRVFLDVDAEAFRIVHKTILGRKLLSPVQEGQLARKGYRPQPAVGRPPSVTAGGIPTTASGLVTALNDVLKAYHDKKSKLEGELRAEKIRYEQHEAEIQAASSFLAPMDGSDLIRSVDVCGEVISTCQSTIDSIPEEMALKRRNTESLWGSSVHEGVHVPPDHMSRLIDHHRRKRHGASDDEARVPLQLTDPRAQRAFDVNAAMYGIVRNDTPAALQAQQPSNDGFILMLPTGVRYRTVTAGTGRTPRVDSTVRYDLAAETYSTITVGRHIILPHAVEGAKYIQLQLISIL
;
A
#
# COMPACT_ATOMS: atom_id res chain seq x y z
N MET A 1 -1.15 59.30 -57.88
CA MET A 1 -0.65 58.18 -57.07
C MET A 1 -0.78 58.64 -55.65
N ASP A 2 -1.79 58.13 -54.96
CA ASP A 2 -2.27 58.69 -53.70
C ASP A 2 -1.27 58.36 -52.60
N SER A 3 -0.51 59.38 -52.20
CA SER A 3 0.48 59.34 -51.13
C SER A 3 -0.09 58.81 -49.82
N ASP A 4 -1.39 58.92 -49.61
CA ASP A 4 -2.09 58.50 -48.40
C ASP A 4 -2.13 56.97 -48.23
N SER A 5 -2.13 56.20 -49.33
CA SER A 5 -2.22 54.72 -49.29
C SER A 5 -0.95 54.03 -48.76
N LEU A 6 0.23 54.63 -48.99
CA LEU A 6 1.51 54.10 -48.52
C LEU A 6 1.67 54.25 -47.00
N THR A 7 1.10 55.31 -46.43
CA THR A 7 1.11 55.57 -44.99
C THR A 7 0.22 54.60 -44.21
N GLU A 8 -0.96 54.26 -44.72
CA GLU A 8 -1.86 53.29 -44.05
C GLU A 8 -1.23 51.90 -43.96
N HIS A 9 -0.56 51.43 -45.01
CA HIS A 9 0.06 50.12 -45.01
C HIS A 9 1.27 50.03 -44.08
N ALA A 10 2.08 51.10 -44.00
CA ALA A 10 3.18 51.20 -43.06
C ALA A 10 2.68 51.17 -41.60
N ILE A 11 1.57 51.85 -41.31
CA ILE A 11 0.95 51.84 -39.98
C ILE A 11 0.43 50.45 -39.64
N LEU A 12 -0.32 49.80 -40.53
CA LEU A 12 -0.87 48.45 -40.32
C LEU A 12 0.23 47.40 -40.09
N SER A 13 1.31 47.43 -40.88
CA SER A 13 2.43 46.50 -40.70
C SER A 13 3.13 46.67 -39.35
N HIS A 14 3.15 47.90 -38.81
CA HIS A 14 3.72 48.18 -37.50
C HIS A 14 2.91 47.59 -36.34
N PHE A 15 1.60 47.38 -36.52
CA PHE A 15 0.73 46.71 -35.53
C PHE A 15 0.68 45.19 -35.69
N GLN A 16 0.84 44.69 -36.92
CA GLN A 16 0.75 43.26 -37.19
C GLN A 16 1.80 42.45 -36.42
N VAL A 17 3.03 42.96 -36.32
CA VAL A 17 4.12 42.27 -35.60
C VAL A 17 3.82 42.16 -34.10
N PRO A 18 3.53 43.25 -33.35
CA PRO A 18 3.13 43.15 -31.95
C PRO A 18 1.92 42.26 -31.70
N THR A 19 0.89 42.32 -32.54
CA THR A 19 -0.29 41.46 -32.39
C THR A 19 0.06 39.98 -32.59
N ALA A 20 0.90 39.65 -33.58
CA ALA A 20 1.40 38.30 -33.78
C ALA A 20 2.20 37.82 -32.55
N THR A 21 3.12 38.65 -32.04
CA THR A 21 3.89 38.34 -30.83
C THR A 21 3.01 38.11 -29.60
N LEU A 22 1.93 38.89 -29.43
CA LEU A 22 0.95 38.67 -28.36
C LEU A 22 0.24 37.32 -28.54
N CYS A 23 -0.23 36.99 -29.74
CA CYS A 23 -0.85 35.70 -30.01
C CYS A 23 0.10 34.53 -29.76
N GLU A 24 1.36 34.64 -30.19
CA GLU A 24 2.41 33.64 -29.95
C GLU A 24 2.68 33.44 -28.46
N SER A 25 2.66 34.52 -27.66
CA SER A 25 2.92 34.44 -26.21
C SER A 25 1.85 33.68 -25.41
N ILE A 26 0.65 33.46 -25.98
CA ILE A 26 -0.41 32.64 -25.37
C ILE A 26 -0.21 31.15 -25.65
N GLN A 27 0.45 30.80 -26.76
CA GLN A 27 0.60 29.40 -27.17
C GLN A 27 1.27 28.52 -26.10
N PRO A 28 2.32 28.97 -25.37
CA PRO A 28 2.92 28.18 -24.30
C PRO A 28 1.92 27.78 -23.20
N LEU A 29 1.01 28.68 -22.81
CA LEU A 29 0.00 28.37 -21.79
C LEU A 29 -0.99 27.30 -22.28
N GLN A 30 -1.41 27.38 -23.55
CA GLN A 30 -2.30 26.38 -24.14
C GLN A 30 -1.61 25.01 -24.25
N GLN A 31 -0.33 25.00 -24.64
CA GLN A 31 0.50 23.79 -24.68
C GLN A 31 0.65 23.19 -23.27
N GLU A 32 0.93 23.99 -22.25
CA GLU A 32 1.08 23.52 -20.87
C GLU A 32 -0.23 22.96 -20.29
N ILE A 33 -1.38 23.60 -20.57
CA ILE A 33 -2.70 23.06 -20.20
C ILE A 33 -2.93 21.70 -20.87
N THR A 34 -2.60 21.59 -22.16
CA THR A 34 -2.75 20.35 -22.93
C THR A 34 -1.85 19.25 -22.36
N ALA A 35 -0.57 19.55 -22.13
CA ALA A 35 0.39 18.62 -21.54
C ALA A 35 0.00 18.18 -20.11
N THR A 36 -0.58 19.08 -19.32
CA THR A 36 -1.07 18.75 -17.97
C THR A 36 -2.27 17.80 -18.04
N ARG A 37 -3.20 18.04 -18.96
CA ARG A 37 -4.35 17.15 -19.20
C ARG A 37 -3.91 15.77 -19.70
N GLU A 38 -2.95 15.73 -20.60
CA GLU A 38 -2.35 14.47 -21.07
C GLU A 38 -1.67 13.72 -19.92
N SER A 39 -0.91 14.41 -19.06
CA SER A 39 -0.30 13.82 -17.86
C SER A 39 -1.36 13.25 -16.90
N ILE A 40 -2.48 13.95 -16.68
CA ILE A 40 -3.61 13.44 -15.87
C ILE A 40 -4.17 12.16 -16.51
N ASN A 41 -4.36 12.15 -17.83
CA ASN A 41 -4.90 10.99 -18.54
C ASN A 41 -3.93 9.79 -18.51
N GLN A 42 -2.64 10.04 -18.69
CA GLN A 42 -1.59 9.03 -18.54
C GLN A 42 -1.56 8.47 -17.11
N LEU A 43 -1.68 9.33 -16.10
CA LEU A 43 -1.75 8.92 -14.70
C LEU A 43 -2.97 8.03 -14.44
N LYS A 44 -4.15 8.45 -14.92
CA LYS A 44 -5.38 7.64 -14.85
C LYS A 44 -5.22 6.29 -15.55
N GLN A 45 -4.70 6.28 -16.78
CA GLN A 45 -4.50 5.06 -17.56
C GLN A 45 -3.51 4.12 -16.87
N LYS A 46 -2.36 4.64 -16.43
CA LYS A 46 -1.34 3.90 -15.68
C LYS A 46 -1.92 3.27 -14.42
N HIS A 47 -2.76 4.01 -13.69
CA HIS A 47 -3.38 3.53 -12.46
C HIS A 47 -4.74 2.86 -12.68
N GLY A 48 -5.17 2.61 -13.93
CA GLY A 48 -6.44 1.99 -14.28
C GLY A 48 -7.66 2.68 -13.65
N ILE A 49 -7.58 3.99 -13.47
CA ILE A 49 -8.68 4.82 -12.95
C ILE A 49 -9.69 5.03 -14.07
N ALA A 50 -10.91 4.57 -13.89
CA ALA A 50 -11.97 4.77 -14.87
C ALA A 50 -12.37 6.25 -15.01
N GLU A 51 -12.46 6.74 -16.24
CA GLU A 51 -13.04 8.06 -16.54
C GLU A 51 -14.56 8.00 -16.39
N GLY A 52 -15.03 8.26 -15.17
CA GLY A 52 -16.44 8.10 -14.82
C GLY A 52 -16.67 6.74 -14.17
N SER A 53 -17.12 6.76 -12.92
CA SER A 53 -17.53 5.54 -12.24
C SER A 53 -18.85 5.09 -12.86
N ALA A 54 -18.84 3.99 -13.60
CA ALA A 54 -20.07 3.30 -13.99
C ALA A 54 -20.80 2.73 -12.76
N ALA A 55 -20.13 2.71 -11.60
CA ALA A 55 -20.70 2.21 -10.37
C ALA A 55 -21.74 3.17 -9.80
N SER A 56 -22.89 2.62 -9.46
CA SER A 56 -23.98 3.34 -8.83
C SER A 56 -23.79 3.38 -7.32
N SER A 57 -24.26 4.45 -6.67
CA SER A 57 -24.22 4.54 -5.21
C SER A 57 -25.09 3.46 -4.54
N VAL A 58 -26.09 2.93 -5.24
CA VAL A 58 -26.92 1.82 -4.75
C VAL A 58 -26.29 0.45 -4.93
N ASP A 59 -25.14 0.35 -5.60
CA ASP A 59 -24.46 -0.93 -5.81
C ASP A 59 -24.11 -1.59 -4.48
N VAL A 60 -24.20 -2.92 -4.49
CA VAL A 60 -23.77 -3.75 -3.37
C VAL A 60 -22.34 -4.21 -3.64
N LEU A 61 -21.43 -3.77 -2.79
CA LEU A 61 -20.05 -4.21 -2.75
C LEU A 61 -19.97 -5.54 -2.00
N LEU A 62 -19.53 -6.58 -2.70
CA LEU A 62 -19.16 -7.84 -2.09
C LEU A 62 -17.69 -7.77 -1.69
N LEU A 63 -17.43 -7.88 -0.40
CA LEU A 63 -16.11 -7.72 0.20
C LEU A 63 -15.65 -9.04 0.84
N ASN A 64 -14.38 -9.36 0.67
CA ASN A 64 -13.67 -10.38 1.45
C ASN A 64 -12.68 -9.64 2.36
N VAL A 65 -13.02 -9.50 3.63
CA VAL A 65 -12.29 -8.70 4.62
C VAL A 65 -11.53 -9.64 5.54
N GLY A 66 -10.23 -9.77 5.32
CA GLY A 66 -9.38 -10.67 6.11
C GLY A 66 -9.81 -12.14 6.07
N GLY A 67 -10.48 -12.57 4.99
CA GLY A 67 -11.06 -13.91 4.86
C GLY A 67 -12.55 -14.00 5.21
N SER A 68 -13.13 -12.95 5.80
CA SER A 68 -14.55 -12.90 6.13
C SER A 68 -15.37 -12.28 5.02
N GLU A 69 -16.46 -12.95 4.63
CA GLU A 69 -17.40 -12.40 3.66
C GLU A 69 -18.24 -11.28 4.28
N MET A 70 -18.40 -10.18 3.55
CA MET A 70 -19.27 -9.09 3.93
C MET A 70 -19.86 -8.39 2.71
N SER A 71 -21.07 -7.86 2.87
CA SER A 71 -21.79 -7.13 1.83
C SER A 71 -22.16 -5.75 2.35
N VAL A 72 -21.75 -4.70 1.62
CA VAL A 72 -22.02 -3.30 2.00
C VAL A 72 -22.57 -2.52 0.81
N LYS A 73 -23.46 -1.56 1.06
CA LYS A 73 -23.90 -0.64 -0.01
C LYS A 73 -22.80 0.39 -0.26
N ARG A 74 -22.46 0.62 -1.52
CA ARG A 74 -21.43 1.58 -1.92
C ARG A 74 -21.67 2.96 -1.31
N LYS A 75 -22.92 3.45 -1.36
CA LYS A 75 -23.35 4.70 -0.73
C LYS A 75 -22.90 4.84 0.72
N HIS A 76 -22.86 3.75 1.50
CA HIS A 76 -22.43 3.81 2.89
C HIS A 76 -20.92 4.04 3.01
N MET A 77 -20.16 3.56 2.04
CA MET A 77 -18.70 3.67 2.00
C MET A 77 -18.22 4.96 1.34
N THR A 78 -19.10 5.71 0.65
CA THR A 78 -18.74 6.87 -0.16
C THR A 78 -19.43 8.18 0.23
N GLU A 79 -20.62 8.12 0.82
CA GLU A 79 -21.45 9.29 1.11
C GLU A 79 -21.74 9.41 2.61
N GLY A 80 -21.86 10.64 3.09
CA GLY A 80 -22.30 10.96 4.44
C GLY A 80 -21.21 11.52 5.36
N GLU A 81 -21.65 12.03 6.49
CA GLU A 81 -20.80 12.69 7.48
C GLU A 81 -19.71 11.75 8.02
N GLY A 82 -18.46 12.17 7.89
CA GLY A 82 -17.28 11.40 8.32
C GLY A 82 -16.79 10.35 7.31
N VAL A 83 -17.46 10.19 6.16
CA VAL A 83 -17.03 9.31 5.07
C VAL A 83 -16.67 10.09 3.83
N GLU A 84 -17.46 11.10 3.46
CA GLU A 84 -17.20 11.90 2.27
C GLU A 84 -15.85 12.63 2.37
N GLY A 85 -15.07 12.59 1.29
CA GLY A 85 -13.71 13.16 1.24
C GLY A 85 -12.65 12.32 1.96
N THR A 86 -12.99 11.19 2.57
CA THR A 86 -12.00 10.27 3.14
C THR A 86 -11.41 9.34 2.07
N LEU A 87 -10.26 8.73 2.39
CA LEU A 87 -9.66 7.70 1.55
C LEU A 87 -10.62 6.51 1.30
N LEU A 88 -11.43 6.16 2.30
CA LEU A 88 -12.42 5.09 2.18
C LEU A 88 -13.44 5.39 1.07
N ALA A 89 -13.92 6.64 1.00
CA ALA A 89 -14.81 7.08 -0.07
C ALA A 89 -14.15 7.06 -1.44
N VAL A 90 -12.86 7.42 -1.53
CA VAL A 90 -12.11 7.36 -2.79
C VAL A 90 -11.96 5.91 -3.25
N LEU A 91 -11.55 5.01 -2.35
CA LEU A 91 -11.39 3.58 -2.62
C LEU A 91 -12.67 2.97 -3.17
N PHE A 92 -13.81 3.22 -2.52
CA PHE A 92 -15.10 2.64 -2.91
C PHE A 92 -15.93 3.53 -3.85
N SER A 93 -15.36 4.60 -4.40
CA SER A 93 -16.06 5.49 -5.37
C SER A 93 -16.45 4.79 -6.68
N GLY A 94 -15.86 3.63 -6.94
CA GLY A 94 -16.02 2.88 -8.19
C GLY A 94 -14.97 3.22 -9.25
N LYS A 95 -14.23 4.31 -9.07
CA LYS A 95 -13.11 4.68 -9.96
C LYS A 95 -11.98 3.65 -9.96
N LEU A 96 -11.82 2.93 -8.84
CA LEU A 96 -10.74 1.98 -8.57
C LEU A 96 -11.21 0.52 -8.53
N ASP A 97 -12.46 0.23 -8.92
CA ASP A 97 -13.03 -1.11 -8.81
C ASP A 97 -12.26 -2.18 -9.60
N ASN A 98 -11.71 -1.80 -10.75
CA ASN A 98 -10.89 -2.67 -11.60
C ASN A 98 -9.48 -2.90 -11.06
N ARG A 99 -9.11 -2.16 -10.00
CA ARG A 99 -7.77 -2.17 -9.39
C ARG A 99 -7.73 -2.92 -8.07
N PHE A 100 -8.88 -3.24 -7.51
CA PHE A 100 -8.94 -4.13 -6.35
C PHE A 100 -8.55 -5.54 -6.74
N ILE A 101 -7.79 -6.18 -5.85
CA ILE A 101 -7.63 -7.62 -5.87
C ILE A 101 -9.01 -8.21 -5.62
N LYS A 102 -9.37 -9.23 -6.41
CA LYS A 102 -10.60 -9.99 -6.23
C LYS A 102 -10.26 -11.43 -5.92
N ASP A 103 -11.05 -12.04 -5.04
CA ASP A 103 -10.94 -13.47 -4.79
C ASP A 103 -11.57 -14.32 -5.91
N ASP A 104 -11.54 -15.64 -5.76
CA ASP A 104 -12.14 -16.63 -6.64
C ASP A 104 -13.64 -16.39 -6.91
N LYS A 105 -14.32 -15.73 -5.98
CA LYS A 105 -15.75 -15.37 -6.06
C LYS A 105 -16.00 -13.93 -6.55
N GLN A 106 -14.98 -13.27 -7.11
CA GLN A 106 -15.06 -11.90 -7.62
C GLN A 106 -15.39 -10.84 -6.55
N ARG A 107 -15.16 -11.11 -5.27
CA ARG A 107 -15.36 -10.16 -4.17
C ARG A 107 -14.12 -9.29 -4.01
N VAL A 108 -14.30 -7.99 -3.74
CA VAL A 108 -13.19 -7.08 -3.46
C VAL A 108 -12.48 -7.53 -2.19
N PHE A 109 -11.21 -7.87 -2.33
CA PHE A 109 -10.40 -8.36 -1.25
C PHE A 109 -9.75 -7.20 -0.48
N LEU A 110 -9.93 -7.20 0.84
CA LEU A 110 -9.34 -6.25 1.77
C LEU A 110 -8.53 -7.03 2.79
N ASP A 111 -7.21 -6.85 2.75
CA ASP A 111 -6.30 -7.42 3.75
C ASP A 111 -6.34 -6.52 5.00
N VAL A 112 -7.39 -6.68 5.81
CA VAL A 112 -7.59 -5.98 7.09
C VAL A 112 -8.30 -6.92 8.06
N ASP A 113 -8.22 -6.63 9.35
CA ASP A 113 -8.98 -7.39 10.35
C ASP A 113 -10.49 -7.24 10.15
N ALA A 114 -11.21 -8.37 10.18
CA ALA A 114 -12.64 -8.41 9.90
C ALA A 114 -13.49 -7.77 11.01
N GLU A 115 -13.07 -7.88 12.28
CA GLU A 115 -13.79 -7.27 13.40
C GLU A 115 -13.60 -5.76 13.41
N ALA A 116 -12.37 -5.30 13.28
CA ALA A 116 -12.02 -3.89 13.19
C ALA A 116 -12.79 -3.21 12.05
N PHE A 117 -12.79 -3.81 10.85
CA PHE A 117 -13.55 -3.27 9.73
C PHE A 117 -15.06 -3.23 10.01
N ARG A 118 -15.59 -4.23 10.72
CA ARG A 118 -17.01 -4.25 11.10
C ARG A 118 -17.35 -3.13 12.08
N ILE A 119 -16.47 -2.79 13.01
CA ILE A 119 -16.62 -1.65 13.92
C ILE A 119 -16.62 -0.33 13.11
N VAL A 120 -15.70 -0.18 12.16
CA VAL A 120 -15.67 0.98 11.25
C VAL A 120 -16.98 1.09 10.47
N HIS A 121 -17.42 0.00 9.83
CA HIS A 121 -18.67 -0.03 9.07
C HIS A 121 -19.90 0.28 9.95
N LYS A 122 -19.99 -0.28 11.16
CA LYS A 122 -21.06 0.04 12.13
C LYS A 122 -21.04 1.51 12.53
N THR A 123 -19.86 2.09 12.76
CA THR A 123 -19.70 3.50 13.13
C THR A 123 -20.20 4.41 12.00
N ILE A 124 -19.87 4.09 10.76
CA ILE A 124 -20.36 4.78 9.56
C ILE A 124 -21.90 4.74 9.49
N LEU A 125 -22.49 3.56 9.69
CA LEU A 125 -23.94 3.40 9.71
C LEU A 125 -24.61 4.14 10.88
N GLY A 126 -23.97 4.15 12.06
CA GLY A 126 -24.46 4.79 13.26
C GLY A 126 -24.48 6.32 13.17
N ARG A 127 -23.44 6.92 12.59
CA ARG A 127 -23.42 8.38 12.33
C ARG A 127 -24.53 8.81 11.38
N LYS A 128 -24.81 8.00 10.36
CA LYS A 128 -25.92 8.25 9.43
C LYS A 128 -27.30 8.27 10.12
N LEU A 129 -27.48 7.52 11.21
CA LEU A 129 -28.74 7.49 11.97
C LEU A 129 -28.90 8.68 12.92
N LEU A 130 -27.82 9.38 13.25
CA LEU A 130 -27.81 10.48 14.23
C LEU A 130 -27.84 11.87 13.59
N SER A 131 -27.98 11.97 12.27
CA SER A 131 -28.09 13.25 11.57
C SER A 131 -29.54 13.58 11.19
N PRO A 132 -30.39 14.13 12.08
CA PRO A 132 -31.50 14.98 11.65
C PRO A 132 -30.97 16.39 11.40
N VAL A 133 -31.09 16.86 10.15
CA VAL A 133 -31.17 18.28 9.78
C VAL A 133 -30.15 19.20 10.45
N GLN A 134 -28.95 19.30 9.87
CA GLN A 134 -28.22 20.57 9.83
C GLN A 134 -27.36 20.61 8.55
N GLU A 135 -28.08 20.67 7.42
CA GLU A 135 -27.53 21.19 6.17
C GLU A 135 -27.33 22.70 6.35
N GLY A 136 -26.17 23.06 6.89
CA GLY A 136 -25.84 24.45 7.10
C GLY A 136 -24.47 24.57 7.76
N GLN A 137 -23.49 25.01 6.96
CA GLN A 137 -22.22 25.57 7.44
C GLN A 137 -21.13 24.57 7.80
N LEU A 138 -20.65 23.81 6.81
CA LEU A 138 -19.20 23.61 6.71
C LEU A 138 -18.66 24.43 5.55
N ALA A 139 -18.12 25.56 5.97
CA ALA A 139 -17.46 26.56 5.16
C ALA A 139 -16.42 25.91 4.26
N ARG A 140 -16.64 26.04 2.95
CA ARG A 140 -15.56 26.14 1.96
C ARG A 140 -14.55 27.13 2.53
N LYS A 141 -13.38 26.63 2.96
CA LYS A 141 -12.23 27.46 3.31
C LYS A 141 -11.83 28.14 2.01
N GLY A 142 -12.38 29.34 1.83
CA GLY A 142 -12.28 30.11 0.61
C GLY A 142 -10.82 30.32 0.29
N TYR A 143 -10.40 29.78 -0.85
CA TYR A 143 -9.28 30.32 -1.58
C TYR A 143 -9.64 31.78 -1.84
N ARG A 144 -9.19 32.69 -0.97
CA ARG A 144 -9.37 34.13 -1.16
C ARG A 144 -8.63 34.44 -2.46
N PRO A 145 -9.33 34.75 -3.57
CA PRO A 145 -8.63 35.15 -4.78
C PRO A 145 -7.79 36.35 -4.36
N GLN A 146 -6.47 36.23 -4.41
CA GLN A 146 -5.64 37.42 -4.32
C GLN A 146 -6.15 38.34 -5.42
N PRO A 147 -6.58 39.58 -5.10
CA PRO A 147 -6.93 40.52 -6.14
C PRO A 147 -5.67 40.68 -6.97
N ALA A 148 -5.75 40.30 -8.24
CA ALA A 148 -4.71 40.61 -9.21
C ALA A 148 -4.71 42.14 -9.36
N VAL A 149 -4.00 42.83 -8.47
CA VAL A 149 -3.78 44.29 -8.55
C VAL A 149 -2.69 44.52 -9.60
N GLY A 150 -2.98 44.10 -10.83
CA GLY A 150 -2.27 44.53 -12.02
C GLY A 150 -3.21 45.49 -12.74
N ARG A 151 -2.92 46.80 -12.70
CA ARG A 151 -3.65 47.75 -13.54
C ARG A 151 -3.51 47.27 -14.99
N PRO A 152 -4.61 47.13 -15.75
CA PRO A 152 -4.51 46.68 -17.14
C PRO A 152 -3.58 47.64 -17.90
N PRO A 153 -2.68 47.14 -18.75
CA PRO A 153 -1.87 47.99 -19.60
C PRO A 153 -2.81 48.81 -20.47
N SER A 154 -2.60 50.12 -20.45
CA SER A 154 -3.37 51.08 -21.22
C SER A 154 -2.38 51.99 -21.93
N VAL A 155 -2.63 52.25 -23.21
CA VAL A 155 -1.87 53.22 -23.98
C VAL A 155 -2.50 54.58 -23.75
N THR A 156 -1.83 55.45 -23.00
CA THR A 156 -2.27 56.84 -22.81
C THR A 156 -2.09 57.64 -24.09
N ALA A 157 -3.17 58.23 -24.59
CA ALA A 157 -3.24 58.95 -25.87
C ALA A 157 -2.52 60.32 -25.90
N GLY A 158 -1.53 60.55 -25.04
CA GLY A 158 -0.82 61.83 -24.95
C GLY A 158 -0.10 62.15 -26.26
N GLY A 159 -0.57 63.16 -27.00
CA GLY A 159 0.02 63.63 -28.24
C GLY A 159 -0.46 62.95 -29.53
N ILE A 160 -1.47 62.07 -29.44
CA ILE A 160 -2.04 61.41 -30.62
C ILE A 160 -3.10 62.32 -31.26
N PRO A 161 -3.04 62.62 -32.58
CA PRO A 161 -4.05 63.44 -33.25
C PRO A 161 -5.43 62.81 -33.13
N THR A 162 -6.47 63.64 -33.01
CA THR A 162 -7.87 63.20 -32.82
C THR A 162 -8.37 62.25 -33.91
N THR A 163 -7.82 62.37 -35.12
CA THR A 163 -8.08 61.47 -36.26
C THR A 163 -7.66 60.02 -36.01
N ALA A 164 -6.71 59.76 -35.11
CA ALA A 164 -6.24 58.41 -34.75
C ALA A 164 -6.88 57.84 -33.48
N SER A 165 -7.85 58.53 -32.87
CA SER A 165 -8.53 58.09 -31.65
C SER A 165 -9.19 56.71 -31.78
N GLY A 166 -9.80 56.41 -32.92
CA GLY A 166 -10.42 55.10 -33.19
C GLY A 166 -9.42 53.93 -33.15
N LEU A 167 -8.20 54.15 -33.65
CA LEU A 167 -7.13 53.15 -33.64
C LEU A 167 -6.63 52.88 -32.21
N VAL A 168 -6.47 53.93 -31.40
CA VAL A 168 -6.05 53.79 -29.99
C VAL A 168 -7.09 53.02 -29.20
N THR A 169 -8.38 53.28 -29.43
CA THR A 169 -9.48 52.52 -28.82
C THR A 169 -9.40 51.04 -29.22
N ALA A 170 -9.27 50.74 -30.52
CA ALA A 170 -9.16 49.36 -31.00
C ALA A 170 -7.93 48.63 -30.42
N LEU A 171 -6.78 49.31 -30.29
CA LEU A 171 -5.58 48.75 -29.69
C LEU A 171 -5.78 48.43 -28.20
N ASN A 172 -6.40 49.35 -27.45
CA ASN A 172 -6.73 49.13 -26.05
C ASN A 172 -7.71 47.95 -25.89
N ASP A 173 -8.68 47.80 -26.80
CA ASP A 173 -9.61 46.66 -26.80
C ASP A 173 -8.88 45.33 -27.06
N VAL A 174 -7.94 45.29 -28.02
CA VAL A 174 -7.12 44.11 -28.29
C VAL A 174 -6.23 43.75 -27.09
N LEU A 175 -5.57 44.74 -26.47
CA LEU A 175 -4.73 44.53 -25.28
C LEU A 175 -5.55 44.01 -24.09
N LYS A 176 -6.76 44.56 -23.90
CA LYS A 176 -7.71 44.08 -22.89
C LYS A 176 -8.13 42.64 -23.17
N ALA A 177 -8.56 42.33 -24.39
CA ALA A 177 -8.96 40.98 -24.79
C ALA A 177 -7.82 39.96 -24.62
N TYR A 178 -6.59 40.34 -24.96
CA TYR A 178 -5.39 39.54 -24.71
C TYR A 178 -5.20 39.27 -23.22
N HIS A 179 -5.28 40.30 -22.37
CA HIS A 179 -5.12 40.12 -20.92
C HIS A 179 -6.21 39.25 -20.30
N ASP A 180 -7.46 39.44 -20.72
CA ASP A 180 -8.60 38.62 -20.28
C ASP A 180 -8.39 37.16 -20.67
N LYS A 181 -7.94 36.91 -21.91
CA LYS A 181 -7.64 35.56 -22.41
C LYS A 181 -6.47 34.91 -21.66
N LYS A 182 -5.39 35.65 -21.43
CA LYS A 182 -4.23 35.17 -20.67
C LYS A 182 -4.61 34.83 -19.23
N SER A 183 -5.31 35.73 -18.54
CA SER A 183 -5.80 35.52 -17.17
C SER A 183 -6.72 34.30 -17.07
N LYS A 184 -7.61 34.11 -18.06
CA LYS A 184 -8.45 32.91 -18.15
C LYS A 184 -7.61 31.64 -18.28
N LEU A 185 -6.63 31.60 -19.18
CA LEU A 185 -5.77 30.43 -19.37
C LEU A 185 -4.90 30.13 -18.14
N GLU A 186 -4.35 31.16 -17.48
CA GLU A 186 -3.63 30.99 -16.21
C GLU A 186 -4.54 30.44 -15.09
N GLY A 187 -5.81 30.84 -15.08
CA GLY A 187 -6.84 30.25 -14.21
C GLY A 187 -7.09 28.77 -14.52
N GLU A 188 -7.26 28.43 -15.79
CA GLU A 188 -7.45 27.05 -16.25
C GLU A 188 -6.23 26.18 -15.92
N LEU A 189 -5.01 26.65 -16.18
CA LEU A 189 -3.77 25.95 -15.88
C LEU A 189 -3.63 25.67 -14.38
N ARG A 190 -3.89 26.65 -13.52
CA ARG A 190 -3.90 26.44 -12.06
C ARG A 190 -4.93 25.39 -11.64
N ALA A 191 -6.13 25.42 -12.22
CA ALA A 191 -7.16 24.44 -11.93
C ALA A 191 -6.75 23.02 -12.39
N GLU A 192 -6.10 22.88 -13.55
CA GLU A 192 -5.56 21.58 -13.99
C GLU A 192 -4.42 21.08 -13.09
N LYS A 193 -3.49 21.94 -12.67
CA LYS A 193 -2.42 21.55 -11.74
C LYS A 193 -2.97 21.04 -10.41
N ILE A 194 -3.95 21.74 -9.84
CA ILE A 194 -4.63 21.29 -8.61
C ILE A 194 -5.31 19.92 -8.83
N ARG A 195 -5.96 19.71 -9.98
CA ARG A 195 -6.56 18.40 -10.31
C ARG A 195 -5.51 17.30 -10.42
N TYR A 196 -4.36 17.58 -11.03
CA TYR A 196 -3.26 16.64 -11.12
C TYR A 196 -2.75 16.25 -9.72
N GLU A 197 -2.43 17.24 -8.88
CA GLU A 197 -1.96 17.03 -7.50
C GLU A 197 -2.98 16.24 -6.67
N GLN A 198 -4.27 16.55 -6.82
CA GLN A 198 -5.34 15.82 -6.16
C GLN A 198 -5.37 14.35 -6.60
N HIS A 199 -5.30 14.06 -7.90
CA HIS A 199 -5.28 12.69 -8.40
C HIS A 199 -4.04 11.92 -7.96
N GLU A 200 -2.87 12.56 -7.97
CA GLU A 200 -1.63 11.97 -7.48
C GLU A 200 -1.72 11.63 -5.98
N ALA A 201 -2.27 12.53 -5.17
CA ALA A 201 -2.50 12.28 -3.74
C ALA A 201 -3.52 11.16 -3.49
N GLU A 202 -4.62 11.12 -4.25
CA GLU A 202 -5.62 10.05 -4.20
C GLU A 202 -4.99 8.68 -4.52
N ILE A 203 -4.17 8.62 -5.57
CA ILE A 203 -3.45 7.41 -5.99
C ILE A 203 -2.44 6.99 -4.93
N GLN A 204 -1.64 7.92 -4.42
CA GLN A 204 -0.61 7.63 -3.43
C GLN A 204 -1.26 7.08 -2.15
N ALA A 205 -2.34 7.70 -1.68
CA ALA A 205 -3.07 7.24 -0.51
C ALA A 205 -3.72 5.87 -0.73
N ALA A 206 -4.25 5.60 -1.92
CA ALA A 206 -4.87 4.32 -2.26
C ALA A 206 -3.85 3.23 -2.62
N SER A 207 -2.60 3.56 -2.95
CA SER A 207 -1.61 2.63 -3.50
C SER A 207 -1.38 1.40 -2.62
N SER A 208 -1.46 1.56 -1.29
CA SER A 208 -1.39 0.49 -0.30
C SER A 208 -2.63 -0.40 -0.23
N PHE A 209 -3.68 -0.17 -1.01
CA PHE A 209 -4.84 -1.06 -1.12
C PHE A 209 -5.02 -1.66 -2.52
N LEU A 210 -4.38 -1.09 -3.52
CA LEU A 210 -4.51 -1.53 -4.91
C LEU A 210 -3.56 -2.68 -5.22
N ALA A 211 -3.97 -3.53 -6.18
CA ALA A 211 -3.09 -4.56 -6.73
C ALA A 211 -1.76 -3.94 -7.20
N PRO A 212 -0.61 -4.57 -6.90
CA PRO A 212 0.70 -4.11 -7.35
C PRO A 212 0.73 -3.97 -8.87
N MET A 213 1.34 -2.89 -9.36
CA MET A 213 1.47 -2.64 -10.81
C MET A 213 2.37 -3.66 -11.51
N ASP A 214 3.32 -4.23 -10.78
CA ASP A 214 4.36 -5.15 -11.25
C ASP A 214 4.13 -6.60 -10.82
N GLY A 215 3.00 -6.89 -10.15
CA GLY A 215 2.69 -8.21 -9.61
C GLY A 215 3.48 -8.61 -8.35
N SER A 216 4.24 -7.70 -7.73
CA SER A 216 4.95 -7.99 -6.48
C SER A 216 4.09 -7.69 -5.25
N ASP A 217 3.64 -8.75 -4.56
CA ASP A 217 2.84 -8.61 -3.34
C ASP A 217 3.69 -8.10 -2.17
N LEU A 218 3.44 -6.88 -1.73
CA LEU A 218 3.94 -6.38 -0.45
C LEU A 218 2.91 -6.66 0.64
N ILE A 219 3.38 -7.20 1.76
CA ILE A 219 2.67 -7.24 3.05
C ILE A 219 2.39 -5.80 3.49
N ARG A 220 1.16 -5.47 3.88
CA ARG A 220 0.74 -4.07 4.11
C ARG A 220 0.23 -3.85 5.54
N SER A 221 0.49 -2.67 6.08
CA SER A 221 -0.20 -2.15 7.26
C SER A 221 -0.88 -0.84 6.89
N VAL A 222 -2.03 -0.58 7.49
CA VAL A 222 -2.87 0.58 7.18
C VAL A 222 -3.28 1.24 8.48
N ASP A 223 -3.08 2.56 8.58
CA ASP A 223 -3.67 3.37 9.64
C ASP A 223 -5.12 3.75 9.26
N VAL A 224 -6.09 3.31 10.07
CA VAL A 224 -7.50 3.70 9.94
C VAL A 224 -7.94 4.32 11.26
N CYS A 225 -8.31 5.60 11.24
CA CYS A 225 -8.78 6.33 12.42
C CYS A 225 -7.78 6.36 13.60
N GLY A 226 -6.47 6.29 13.35
CA GLY A 226 -5.42 6.28 14.38
C GLY A 226 -5.08 4.89 14.91
N GLU A 227 -5.71 3.83 14.37
CA GLU A 227 -5.36 2.44 14.64
C GLU A 227 -4.61 1.85 13.43
N VAL A 228 -3.38 1.38 13.65
CA VAL A 228 -2.60 0.68 12.62
C VAL A 228 -3.04 -0.78 12.57
N ILE A 229 -3.75 -1.14 11.51
CA ILE A 229 -4.16 -2.51 11.20
C ILE A 229 -3.04 -3.16 10.39
N SER A 230 -2.38 -4.17 10.98
CA SER A 230 -1.34 -4.96 10.30
C SER A 230 -1.90 -6.28 9.79
N THR A 231 -1.73 -6.55 8.50
CA THR A 231 -2.12 -7.79 7.82
C THR A 231 -1.42 -9.03 8.38
N CYS A 232 -0.18 -8.85 8.84
CA CYS A 232 0.56 -9.89 9.55
C CYS A 232 -0.16 -10.32 10.82
N GLN A 233 -0.63 -9.38 11.64
CA GLN A 233 -1.24 -9.71 12.92
C GLN A 233 -2.57 -10.45 12.73
N SER A 234 -3.43 -9.97 11.83
CA SER A 234 -4.66 -10.68 11.49
C SER A 234 -4.38 -12.09 10.94
N THR A 235 -3.32 -12.26 10.13
CA THR A 235 -2.91 -13.59 9.63
C THR A 235 -2.48 -14.48 10.80
N ILE A 236 -1.66 -13.94 11.70
CA ILE A 236 -1.21 -14.62 12.92
C ILE A 236 -2.40 -15.03 13.79
N ASP A 237 -3.38 -14.16 13.99
CA ASP A 237 -4.54 -14.42 14.84
C ASP A 237 -5.45 -15.50 14.24
N SER A 238 -5.51 -15.60 12.91
CA SER A 238 -6.29 -16.61 12.19
C SER A 238 -5.64 -17.99 12.12
N ILE A 239 -4.34 -18.09 12.39
CA ILE A 239 -3.65 -19.37 12.46
C ILE A 239 -4.19 -20.16 13.68
N PRO A 240 -4.36 -21.49 13.59
CA PRO A 240 -4.76 -22.30 14.74
C PRO A 240 -3.78 -22.18 15.92
N GLU A 241 -4.28 -22.20 17.16
CA GLU A 241 -3.48 -22.01 18.38
C GLU A 241 -2.42 -23.11 18.58
N GLU A 242 -2.64 -24.28 18.00
CA GLU A 242 -1.71 -25.40 17.99
C GLU A 242 -0.49 -25.19 17.09
N MET A 243 -0.56 -24.25 16.14
CA MET A 243 0.57 -24.01 15.24
C MET A 243 1.64 -23.18 15.93
N ALA A 244 2.88 -23.69 15.87
CA ALA A 244 4.04 -23.03 16.43
C ALA A 244 4.25 -21.61 15.87
N LEU A 245 3.78 -21.35 14.64
CA LEU A 245 3.87 -20.05 13.99
C LEU A 245 3.06 -18.97 14.73
N LYS A 246 1.88 -19.31 15.25
CA LYS A 246 1.05 -18.37 16.02
C LYS A 246 1.66 -18.11 17.38
N ARG A 247 1.94 -19.16 18.15
CA ARG A 247 2.56 -19.05 19.50
C ARG A 247 3.85 -18.23 19.49
N ARG A 248 4.67 -18.41 18.44
CA ARG A 248 5.88 -17.62 18.26
C ARG A 248 5.62 -16.12 18.20
N ASN A 249 4.53 -15.69 17.56
CA ASN A 249 4.20 -14.28 17.38
C ASN A 249 3.31 -13.71 18.50
N THR A 250 2.46 -14.52 19.15
CA THR A 250 1.51 -14.05 20.18
C THR A 250 2.05 -14.13 21.61
N GLU A 251 2.92 -15.10 21.92
CA GLU A 251 3.33 -15.37 23.32
C GLU A 251 4.66 -14.71 23.73
N SER A 252 5.25 -13.83 22.90
CA SER A 252 6.46 -13.02 23.21
C SER A 252 7.73 -13.80 23.61
N LEU A 253 7.67 -15.13 23.75
CA LEU A 253 8.81 -15.98 24.12
C LEU A 253 9.98 -15.90 23.13
N TRP A 254 9.74 -15.34 21.94
CA TRP A 254 10.72 -15.14 20.86
C TRP A 254 10.74 -13.70 20.33
N GLY A 255 10.26 -12.73 21.13
CA GLY A 255 10.03 -11.33 20.73
C GLY A 255 11.27 -10.49 20.40
N SER A 256 12.47 -11.07 20.39
CA SER A 256 13.64 -10.42 19.79
C SER A 256 13.39 -10.30 18.28
N SER A 257 13.60 -9.11 17.71
CA SER A 257 13.54 -8.97 16.26
C SER A 257 14.53 -9.96 15.63
N VAL A 258 14.12 -10.62 14.53
CA VAL A 258 14.93 -11.61 13.79
C VAL A 258 16.23 -10.98 13.23
N HIS A 259 16.41 -9.66 13.39
CA HIS A 259 17.55 -8.90 12.92
C HIS A 259 18.82 -9.04 13.79
N GLU A 260 18.74 -9.55 15.02
CA GLU A 260 19.89 -9.69 15.92
C GLU A 260 20.21 -11.17 16.22
N GLY A 261 21.13 -11.74 15.43
CA GLY A 261 22.02 -12.82 15.92
C GLY A 261 21.68 -14.27 15.56
N VAL A 262 20.54 -14.56 14.93
CA VAL A 262 20.26 -15.91 14.38
C VAL A 262 20.04 -15.78 12.88
N HIS A 263 20.87 -16.47 12.08
CA HIS A 263 20.80 -16.55 10.60
C HIS A 263 19.53 -17.26 10.09
N VAL A 264 18.34 -16.90 10.57
CA VAL A 264 17.11 -17.12 9.81
C VAL A 264 16.99 -15.92 8.90
N PRO A 265 17.13 -16.07 7.57
CA PRO A 265 16.92 -14.96 6.66
C PRO A 265 15.57 -14.30 6.99
N PRO A 266 15.51 -12.96 7.15
CA PRO A 266 14.27 -12.25 7.50
C PRO A 266 13.08 -12.63 6.60
N ASP A 267 13.38 -13.08 5.38
CA ASP A 267 12.43 -13.53 4.38
C ASP A 267 11.70 -14.85 4.73
N HIS A 268 12.26 -15.72 5.58
CA HIS A 268 11.64 -17.02 5.90
C HIS A 268 10.29 -16.88 6.63
N MET A 269 10.23 -16.09 7.69
CA MET A 269 8.98 -15.93 8.46
C MET A 269 7.93 -15.21 7.63
N SER A 270 8.33 -14.19 6.88
CA SER A 270 7.45 -13.47 5.95
C SER A 270 6.86 -14.41 4.91
N ARG A 271 7.62 -15.38 4.38
CA ARG A 271 7.11 -16.40 3.44
C ARG A 271 6.12 -17.37 4.06
N LEU A 272 6.34 -17.80 5.31
CA LEU A 272 5.40 -18.68 6.02
C LEU A 272 4.10 -17.95 6.34
N ILE A 273 4.20 -16.69 6.79
CA ILE A 273 3.05 -15.83 7.01
C ILE A 273 2.33 -15.59 5.67
N ASP A 274 3.05 -15.30 4.59
CA ASP A 274 2.45 -15.10 3.26
C ASP A 274 1.76 -16.36 2.73
N HIS A 275 2.30 -17.56 2.99
CA HIS A 275 1.60 -18.81 2.69
C HIS A 275 0.23 -18.91 3.38
N HIS A 276 0.19 -18.68 4.70
CA HIS A 276 -1.05 -18.72 5.46
C HIS A 276 -2.00 -17.58 5.09
N ARG A 277 -1.45 -16.41 4.81
CA ARG A 277 -2.16 -15.24 4.30
C ARG A 277 -2.87 -15.61 2.99
N ARG A 278 -2.14 -16.11 1.98
CA ARG A 278 -2.70 -16.57 0.69
C ARG A 278 -3.76 -17.66 0.87
N LYS A 279 -3.52 -18.68 1.70
CA LYS A 279 -4.53 -19.71 2.01
C LYS A 279 -5.80 -19.13 2.61
N ARG A 280 -5.64 -18.26 3.62
CA ARG A 280 -6.76 -17.52 4.24
C ARG A 280 -7.50 -16.66 3.21
N HIS A 281 -6.80 -16.16 2.21
CA HIS A 281 -7.35 -15.34 1.12
C HIS A 281 -7.94 -16.16 -0.04
N GLY A 282 -8.10 -17.48 0.14
CA GLY A 282 -8.74 -18.33 -0.86
C GLY A 282 -7.89 -18.55 -2.13
N ALA A 283 -6.59 -18.23 -2.07
CA ALA A 283 -5.69 -18.59 -3.16
C ALA A 283 -5.72 -20.10 -3.38
N SER A 284 -5.56 -20.53 -4.63
CA SER A 284 -5.40 -21.94 -4.94
C SER A 284 -4.20 -22.52 -4.18
N ASP A 285 -4.19 -23.84 -3.96
CA ASP A 285 -3.08 -24.48 -3.26
C ASP A 285 -1.72 -24.19 -3.92
N ASP A 286 -1.69 -24.08 -5.25
CA ASP A 286 -0.47 -23.76 -6.00
C ASP A 286 -0.03 -22.30 -5.77
N GLU A 287 -0.94 -21.34 -5.85
CA GLU A 287 -0.65 -19.92 -5.60
C GLU A 287 -0.22 -19.67 -4.15
N ALA A 288 -0.86 -20.35 -3.20
CA ALA A 288 -0.51 -20.28 -1.79
C ALA A 288 0.87 -20.88 -1.51
N ARG A 289 1.34 -21.85 -2.32
CA ARG A 289 2.67 -22.45 -2.19
C ARG A 289 3.78 -21.61 -2.82
N VAL A 290 3.49 -20.61 -3.65
CA VAL A 290 4.52 -19.76 -4.29
C VAL A 290 5.52 -19.16 -3.30
N PRO A 291 5.12 -18.59 -2.14
CA PRO A 291 6.07 -18.04 -1.17
C PRO A 291 7.00 -19.11 -0.57
N LEU A 292 6.54 -20.38 -0.58
CA LEU A 292 7.31 -21.51 -0.09
C LEU A 292 8.35 -22.02 -1.09
N GLN A 293 8.42 -21.43 -2.30
CA GLN A 293 9.39 -21.82 -3.33
C GLN A 293 10.60 -20.87 -3.34
N LEU A 294 11.79 -21.48 -3.30
CA LEU A 294 13.10 -20.86 -3.40
C LEU A 294 13.78 -21.38 -4.67
N THR A 295 14.57 -20.51 -5.32
CA THR A 295 15.29 -20.85 -6.54
C THR A 295 16.46 -21.81 -6.29
N ASP A 296 17.10 -21.74 -5.11
CA ASP A 296 18.19 -22.64 -4.73
C ASP A 296 17.65 -23.93 -4.08
N PRO A 297 17.91 -25.12 -4.67
CA PRO A 297 17.45 -26.39 -4.12
C PRO A 297 18.00 -26.70 -2.73
N ARG A 298 19.19 -26.18 -2.37
CA ARG A 298 19.76 -26.40 -1.04
C ARG A 298 19.04 -25.55 0.01
N ALA A 299 18.81 -24.26 -0.27
CA ALA A 299 18.00 -23.39 0.56
C ALA A 299 16.55 -23.88 0.68
N GLN A 300 15.96 -24.38 -0.41
CA GLN A 300 14.61 -24.97 -0.42
C GLN A 300 14.48 -26.10 0.60
N ARG A 301 15.42 -27.06 0.61
CA ARG A 301 15.40 -28.17 1.58
C ARG A 301 15.48 -27.68 3.02
N ALA A 302 16.33 -26.70 3.30
CA ALA A 302 16.43 -26.10 4.63
C ALA A 302 15.15 -25.35 5.03
N PHE A 303 14.53 -24.65 4.07
CA PHE A 303 13.26 -23.96 4.28
C PHE A 303 12.10 -24.94 4.51
N ASP A 304 12.01 -26.03 3.76
CA ASP A 304 10.96 -27.04 3.93
C ASP A 304 11.01 -27.68 5.33
N VAL A 305 12.21 -27.95 5.86
CA VAL A 305 12.38 -28.42 7.24
C VAL A 305 11.86 -27.38 8.24
N ASN A 306 12.20 -26.10 8.03
CA ASN A 306 11.69 -25.03 8.88
C ASN A 306 10.17 -24.90 8.78
N ALA A 307 9.61 -24.91 7.58
CA ALA A 307 8.17 -24.80 7.34
C ALA A 307 7.40 -25.95 8.02
N ALA A 308 7.93 -27.18 7.95
CA ALA A 308 7.38 -28.34 8.64
C ALA A 308 7.38 -28.16 10.17
N MET A 309 8.42 -27.57 10.76
CA MET A 309 8.44 -27.25 12.20
C MET A 309 7.34 -26.26 12.60
N TYR A 310 6.89 -25.41 11.66
CA TYR A 310 5.78 -24.48 11.87
C TYR A 310 4.40 -25.06 11.50
N GLY A 311 4.31 -26.35 11.16
CA GLY A 311 3.06 -27.03 10.82
C GLY A 311 2.67 -26.93 9.34
N ILE A 312 3.55 -26.40 8.47
CA ILE A 312 3.32 -26.34 7.03
C ILE A 312 3.86 -27.62 6.39
N VAL A 313 2.99 -28.62 6.22
CA VAL A 313 3.33 -29.89 5.57
C VAL A 313 2.99 -29.80 4.07
N ARG A 314 3.97 -30.05 3.18
CA ARG A 314 3.70 -30.18 1.74
C ARG A 314 3.19 -31.59 1.46
N ASN A 315 2.12 -31.73 0.66
CA ASN A 315 1.60 -33.05 0.29
C ASN A 315 2.61 -33.87 -0.54
N ASP A 316 3.56 -33.18 -1.17
CA ASP A 316 4.59 -33.72 -2.05
C ASP A 316 5.96 -33.83 -1.33
N THR A 317 5.97 -33.63 0.00
CA THR A 317 7.17 -33.92 0.80
C THR A 317 7.48 -35.41 0.63
N PRO A 318 8.70 -35.80 0.17
CA PRO A 318 9.01 -37.20 -0.12
C PRO A 318 8.58 -38.10 1.03
N ALA A 319 8.11 -39.32 0.72
CA ALA A 319 7.68 -40.28 1.73
C ALA A 319 8.73 -40.50 2.84
N ALA A 320 10.01 -40.23 2.60
CA ALA A 320 11.07 -40.24 3.62
C ALA A 320 10.94 -39.17 4.73
N LEU A 321 10.20 -38.08 4.49
CA LEU A 321 9.84 -37.03 5.45
C LEU A 321 8.40 -37.19 5.98
N GLN A 322 7.49 -37.83 5.22
CA GLN A 322 6.13 -38.17 5.68
C GLN A 322 6.06 -39.47 6.51
N ALA A 323 6.95 -40.44 6.26
CA ALA A 323 7.12 -41.66 7.07
C ALA A 323 7.84 -41.38 8.40
N GLN A 324 8.12 -40.11 8.70
CA GLN A 324 8.63 -39.63 9.99
C GLN A 324 7.47 -39.22 10.91
N GLN A 325 6.37 -39.98 10.87
CA GLN A 325 5.55 -40.11 12.08
C GLN A 325 6.44 -40.69 13.19
N PRO A 326 6.24 -40.27 14.45
CA PRO A 326 7.06 -40.73 15.56
C PRO A 326 7.09 -42.25 15.53
N SER A 327 8.28 -42.82 15.36
CA SER A 327 8.50 -44.20 15.79
C SER A 327 8.07 -44.27 17.26
N ASN A 328 7.53 -45.42 17.70
CA ASN A 328 7.00 -45.61 19.06
C ASN A 328 8.03 -45.30 20.18
N ASP A 329 9.29 -45.08 19.82
CA ASP A 329 10.41 -44.69 20.69
C ASP A 329 10.59 -43.16 20.84
N GLY A 330 9.80 -42.34 20.13
CA GLY A 330 9.71 -40.89 20.32
C GLY A 330 10.84 -40.05 19.70
N PHE A 331 11.63 -40.60 18.78
CA PHE A 331 12.62 -39.84 18.00
C PHE A 331 12.02 -39.42 16.66
N ILE A 332 12.29 -38.18 16.23
CA ILE A 332 11.53 -37.56 15.13
C ILE A 332 12.32 -37.50 13.82
N LEU A 333 13.66 -37.57 13.82
CA LEU A 333 14.42 -37.46 12.57
C LEU A 333 15.81 -38.10 12.59
N MET A 334 16.28 -38.43 11.38
CA MET A 334 17.66 -38.73 11.04
C MET A 334 18.13 -37.68 10.02
N LEU A 335 19.11 -36.85 10.37
CA LEU A 335 19.77 -35.96 9.40
C LEU A 335 20.58 -36.81 8.41
N PRO A 336 20.91 -36.31 7.20
CA PRO A 336 21.83 -37.00 6.26
C PRO A 336 23.19 -37.35 6.87
N THR A 337 23.54 -36.70 7.99
CA THR A 337 24.73 -36.91 8.79
C THR A 337 24.61 -38.07 9.81
N GLY A 338 23.47 -38.77 9.87
CA GLY A 338 23.20 -39.85 10.83
C GLY A 338 22.76 -39.37 12.22
N VAL A 339 22.74 -38.06 12.47
CA VAL A 339 22.32 -37.47 13.74
C VAL A 339 20.82 -37.68 13.95
N ARG A 340 20.47 -38.21 15.14
CA ARG A 340 19.08 -38.34 15.59
C ARG A 340 18.73 -37.23 16.57
N TYR A 341 17.53 -36.66 16.46
CA TYR A 341 17.01 -35.74 17.46
C TYR A 341 15.61 -36.11 17.93
N ARG A 342 15.32 -35.73 19.18
CA ARG A 342 14.04 -35.92 19.85
C ARG A 342 13.52 -34.56 20.32
N THR A 343 12.33 -34.20 19.88
CA THR A 343 11.63 -33.06 20.47
C THR A 343 11.18 -33.48 21.86
N VAL A 344 11.77 -32.87 22.89
CA VAL A 344 11.42 -33.18 24.28
C VAL A 344 10.03 -32.61 24.55
N THR A 345 9.08 -33.44 24.98
CA THR A 345 7.75 -32.99 25.40
C THR A 345 7.89 -32.08 26.62
N ALA A 346 7.01 -31.09 26.76
CA ALA A 346 6.96 -30.25 27.96
C ALA A 346 6.80 -31.15 29.20
N GLY A 347 7.82 -31.18 30.06
CA GLY A 347 7.74 -31.88 31.33
C GLY A 347 6.73 -31.20 32.26
N THR A 348 6.14 -31.96 33.17
CA THR A 348 5.29 -31.42 34.27
C THR A 348 6.10 -30.73 35.37
N GLY A 349 7.42 -30.63 35.18
CA GLY A 349 8.34 -29.99 36.11
C GLY A 349 8.20 -28.48 36.14
N ARG A 350 8.79 -27.88 37.16
CA ARG A 350 8.86 -26.41 37.30
C ARG A 350 9.64 -25.82 36.12
N THR A 351 9.13 -24.72 35.55
CA THR A 351 9.85 -23.93 34.54
C THR A 351 11.28 -23.65 35.01
N PRO A 352 12.32 -24.03 34.22
CA PRO A 352 13.71 -23.80 34.60
C PRO A 352 14.00 -22.32 34.85
N ARG A 353 14.81 -22.05 35.86
CA ARG A 353 15.33 -20.71 36.19
C ARG A 353 16.77 -20.57 35.69
N VAL A 354 17.28 -19.35 35.68
CA VAL A 354 18.65 -19.02 35.23
C VAL A 354 19.74 -19.71 36.07
N ASP A 355 19.42 -20.21 37.25
CA ASP A 355 20.31 -21.00 38.10
C ASP A 355 20.08 -22.52 38.00
N SER A 356 19.13 -22.95 37.15
CA SER A 356 18.81 -24.37 36.99
C SER A 356 19.91 -25.09 36.21
N THR A 357 20.24 -26.28 36.66
CA THR A 357 21.18 -27.18 35.97
C THR A 357 20.38 -28.28 35.30
N VAL A 358 20.57 -28.45 33.99
CA VAL A 358 19.89 -29.50 33.23
C VAL A 358 20.88 -30.64 33.00
N ARG A 359 20.53 -31.83 33.48
CA ARG A 359 21.22 -33.07 33.14
C ARG A 359 20.56 -33.67 31.91
N TYR A 360 21.38 -34.17 31.01
CA TYR A 360 20.93 -34.99 29.91
C TYR A 360 21.85 -36.20 29.76
N ASP A 361 21.27 -37.28 29.25
CA ASP A 361 21.99 -38.49 28.95
C ASP A 361 22.42 -38.44 27.48
N LEU A 362 23.74 -38.41 27.25
CA LEU A 362 24.28 -38.75 25.94
C LEU A 362 24.41 -40.27 25.91
N ALA A 363 23.86 -40.93 24.89
CA ALA A 363 23.89 -42.38 24.75
C ALA A 363 25.30 -42.88 24.36
N ALA A 364 26.27 -42.67 25.24
CA ALA A 364 27.62 -43.27 25.28
C ALA A 364 28.26 -42.86 26.63
N GLU A 365 27.88 -43.56 27.70
CA GLU A 365 28.54 -43.66 29.03
C GLU A 365 29.20 -42.42 29.66
N THR A 366 28.83 -41.20 29.30
CA THR A 366 29.40 -39.98 29.90
C THR A 366 28.32 -38.96 30.22
N TYR A 367 28.06 -38.77 31.51
CA TYR A 367 27.16 -37.72 32.00
C TYR A 367 27.82 -36.36 31.81
N SER A 368 27.19 -35.48 31.04
CA SER A 368 27.60 -34.08 30.93
C SER A 368 26.59 -33.21 31.69
N THR A 369 27.09 -32.30 32.51
CA THR A 369 26.26 -31.38 33.30
C THR A 369 26.37 -29.99 32.70
N ILE A 370 25.26 -29.37 32.32
CA ILE A 370 25.27 -27.99 31.81
C ILE A 370 24.52 -27.07 32.78
N THR A 371 25.25 -26.08 33.28
CA THR A 371 24.70 -24.97 34.07
C THR A 371 24.14 -23.92 33.11
N VAL A 372 22.88 -23.52 33.29
CA VAL A 372 22.21 -22.53 32.43
C VAL A 372 22.69 -21.12 32.78
N GLY A 373 23.97 -20.80 32.57
CA GLY A 373 24.50 -19.49 32.93
C GLY A 373 25.88 -19.21 32.34
N ARG A 374 25.88 -18.36 31.31
CA ARG A 374 27.04 -17.75 30.61
C ARG A 374 27.94 -18.68 29.77
N HIS A 375 27.84 -18.46 28.46
CA HIS A 375 28.74 -18.87 27.36
C HIS A 375 29.10 -20.35 27.23
N ILE A 376 28.61 -20.96 26.15
CA ILE A 376 29.16 -22.19 25.58
C ILE A 376 29.63 -21.87 24.16
N ILE A 377 30.92 -22.09 23.90
CA ILE A 377 31.55 -22.05 22.58
C ILE A 377 31.89 -23.50 22.21
N LEU A 378 31.35 -24.01 21.10
CA LEU A 378 31.76 -25.26 20.44
C LEU A 378 32.04 -24.95 18.94
N PRO A 379 32.88 -25.73 18.25
CA PRO A 379 33.77 -25.22 17.21
C PRO A 379 33.06 -24.98 15.88
N HIS A 380 32.49 -23.78 15.73
CA HIS A 380 32.66 -22.87 14.60
C HIS A 380 31.97 -21.56 15.00
N ALA A 381 32.79 -20.57 15.34
CA ALA A 381 32.40 -19.32 15.99
C ALA A 381 31.49 -18.43 15.13
N VAL A 382 30.48 -17.78 15.77
CA VAL A 382 30.33 -16.30 15.86
C VAL A 382 29.64 -15.96 17.19
N GLU A 383 30.08 -14.85 17.79
CA GLU A 383 29.88 -14.39 19.16
C GLU A 383 28.56 -13.62 19.36
N GLY A 384 27.87 -13.85 20.49
CA GLY A 384 26.80 -12.95 20.99
C GLY A 384 25.36 -13.46 20.87
N ALA A 385 24.95 -14.40 21.72
CA ALA A 385 23.54 -14.68 22.00
C ALA A 385 23.34 -15.03 23.49
N LYS A 386 22.33 -14.42 24.11
CA LYS A 386 21.83 -14.78 25.45
C LYS A 386 20.66 -15.75 25.26
N TYR A 387 20.77 -16.92 25.90
CA TYR A 387 19.81 -18.05 25.97
C TYR A 387 19.87 -19.09 24.85
N ILE A 388 19.93 -20.37 25.27
CA ILE A 388 20.21 -21.56 24.47
C ILE A 388 19.00 -22.50 24.52
N GLN A 389 18.52 -22.92 23.35
CA GLN A 389 17.79 -24.17 23.19
C GLN A 389 18.83 -25.29 23.10
N LEU A 390 18.82 -26.24 24.04
CA LEU A 390 19.72 -27.39 24.01
C LEU A 390 19.32 -28.30 22.85
N GLN A 391 20.02 -28.19 21.73
CA GLN A 391 20.06 -29.26 20.72
C GLN A 391 20.97 -30.37 21.22
N LEU A 392 20.37 -31.48 21.64
CA LEU A 392 21.09 -32.73 21.85
C LEU A 392 21.30 -33.42 20.50
N ILE A 393 22.46 -33.18 19.92
CA ILE A 393 22.98 -33.88 18.76
C ILE A 393 23.65 -35.15 19.30
N SER A 394 22.97 -36.30 19.18
CA SER A 394 23.65 -37.59 19.34
C SER A 394 24.37 -37.90 18.04
N ILE A 395 25.70 -37.99 18.11
CA ILE A 395 26.53 -38.58 17.05
C ILE A 395 26.68 -40.06 17.44
N LEU A 396 26.18 -40.95 16.59
CA LEU A 396 26.52 -42.37 16.60
C LEU A 396 27.69 -42.60 15.67
#